data_AF-X8JEV1-F1
#
_entry.id   AF-X8JEV1-F1
#
_cell.length_a   1.000
_cell.length_b   1.000
_cell.length_c   1.000
_cell.angle_alpha   90.00
_cell.angle_beta   90.00
_cell.angle_gamma   90.00
#
_symmetry.space_group_name_H-M   'P 1'
#
loop_
_entity.id
_entity.type
_entity.pdbx_description
1 polymer ?
#
loop_
_entity_poly.entity_id
_entity_poly.type
_entity_poly.pdbx_seq_one_letter_code
_entity_poly.pdbx_strand_id
1 'polypeptide(L)'
;MFEDEIKTLKRMGVRALLLQVMNFAMVISTGLMVWKGMGLATNTESPIVVVLSGSMEPAFYRGDLLFLTNFPNVPYQIGDITVYKVLGQDIPIVHRVLETHSQNVTPPTEQLLLTKGDNNELDDIQLYRGLRWLERKHIVGKVQGFLPYVGYATIAMNDFPQLKYALLGGLGDATKQTPNLSSATTTGLKASSARNEPPAEPSQYLRPPSASQSPLPQTPHPNMDPEAPFDTADPRTRLALKLLRLQVLTPLSVLINVAANLVCALVISPSMAEIMELFPNGMTPKTEMVGFYMTVVYVLLIGFCVLLITARNPETKETLVNGVGLRLVVVNWLMTAWAALWALQLFIPSTVVLGIVALLLGWIAFSLFWYTPGGPLTRPFDNLFIHSPLKLWFLITITLDFPLSLFIALGWNYPYTRPDMYADRQWEAFAFIASMHAAGVIWVFFRQDLIVTIGGLWIVLSIMLRRPKAAPVFAVLIIFAVLYPLTYISTMAWKRLKRHEQDEGRIVLPPDEEDFLQVNGHENGGAVNQEDAGVWGGEDRR
;
A
#
# COMPACT_ATOMS: atom_id res chain seq x y z
N MET A 1 -15.52 10.46 34.15
CA MET A 1 -14.75 10.09 32.94
C MET A 1 -14.03 11.29 32.34
N PHE A 2 -14.71 12.34 31.84
CA PHE A 2 -14.03 13.58 31.41
C PHE A 2 -13.38 14.39 32.54
N GLU A 3 -13.89 14.31 33.78
CA GLU A 3 -13.27 14.96 34.93
C GLU A 3 -11.89 14.40 35.29
N ASP A 4 -11.64 13.12 35.01
CA ASP A 4 -10.37 12.46 35.28
C ASP A 4 -9.33 12.81 34.20
N GLU A 5 -9.75 12.98 32.95
CA GLU A 5 -8.91 13.51 31.87
C GLU A 5 -8.54 14.99 32.07
N ILE A 6 -9.49 15.81 32.54
CA ILE A 6 -9.24 17.21 32.92
C ILE A 6 -8.32 17.30 34.14
N LYS A 7 -8.46 16.40 35.12
CA LYS A 7 -7.52 16.25 36.25
C LYS A 7 -6.14 15.77 35.78
N THR A 8 -6.08 14.93 34.74
CA THR A 8 -4.82 14.44 34.14
C THR A 8 -4.11 15.56 33.37
N LEU A 9 -4.84 16.39 32.62
CA LEU A 9 -4.36 17.63 31.99
C LEU A 9 -3.89 18.67 33.04
N LYS A 10 -4.63 18.83 34.15
CA LYS A 10 -4.20 19.68 35.29
C LYS A 10 -2.99 19.12 36.05
N ARG A 11 -2.73 17.81 35.96
CA ARG A 11 -1.56 17.13 36.57
C ARG A 11 -0.31 17.19 35.69
N MET A 12 -0.43 17.47 34.39
CA MET A 12 0.72 17.80 33.57
C MET A 12 1.25 19.16 34.04
N GLY A 13 2.45 19.19 34.63
CA GLY A 13 3.07 20.47 35.02
C GLY A 13 3.10 21.43 33.83
N VAL A 14 2.97 22.74 34.06
CA VAL A 14 2.98 23.79 33.01
C VAL A 14 4.13 23.60 32.01
N ARG A 15 5.26 23.08 32.49
CA ARG A 15 6.43 22.70 31.68
C ARG A 15 6.14 21.60 30.65
N ALA A 16 5.38 20.56 30.99
CA ALA A 16 5.02 19.47 30.08
C ALA A 16 4.04 19.93 29.00
N LEU A 17 3.07 20.77 29.36
CA LEU A 17 2.16 21.40 28.39
C LEU A 17 2.91 22.31 27.42
N LEU A 18 3.82 23.16 27.91
CA LEU A 18 4.64 24.04 27.07
C LEU A 18 5.55 23.24 26.11
N LEU A 19 6.12 22.13 26.58
CA LEU A 19 6.89 21.23 25.71
C LEU A 19 6.00 20.68 24.60
N GLN A 20 4.84 20.11 24.93
CA GLN A 20 3.93 19.53 23.95
C GLN A 20 3.46 20.54 22.89
N VAL A 21 3.15 21.77 23.30
CA VAL A 21 2.85 22.89 22.37
C VAL A 21 4.05 23.21 21.49
N MET A 22 5.26 23.26 22.06
CA MET A 22 6.48 23.53 21.31
C MET A 22 6.79 22.43 20.29
N ASN A 23 6.47 21.18 20.59
CA ASN A 23 6.72 20.04 19.70
C ASN A 23 5.73 20.02 18.53
N PHE A 24 4.47 20.33 18.80
CA PHE A 24 3.49 20.57 17.76
C PHE A 24 3.87 21.77 16.89
N ALA A 25 4.31 22.88 17.50
CA ALA A 25 4.81 24.05 16.78
C ALA A 25 6.04 23.72 15.94
N MET A 26 6.92 22.84 16.41
CA MET A 26 8.10 22.41 15.66
C MET A 26 7.73 21.57 14.44
N VAL A 27 6.74 20.67 14.53
CA VAL A 27 6.26 19.91 13.37
C VAL A 27 5.68 20.84 12.31
N ILE A 28 4.81 21.77 12.71
CA ILE A 28 4.25 22.77 11.79
C ILE A 28 5.37 23.64 11.19
N SER A 29 6.27 24.13 12.04
CA SER A 29 7.41 24.95 11.61
C SER A 29 8.30 24.20 10.63
N THR A 30 8.57 22.91 10.84
CA THR A 30 9.39 22.11 9.92
C THR A 30 8.70 21.96 8.57
N GLY A 31 7.40 21.68 8.53
CA GLY A 31 6.62 21.64 7.29
C GLY A 31 6.64 22.98 6.55
N LEU A 32 6.44 24.08 7.28
CA LEU A 32 6.51 25.44 6.73
C LEU A 32 7.92 25.81 6.27
N MET A 33 8.97 25.38 6.97
CA MET A 33 10.37 25.58 6.61
C MET A 33 10.74 24.79 5.36
N VAL A 34 10.23 23.57 5.18
CA VAL A 34 10.40 22.81 3.93
C VAL A 34 9.70 23.53 2.79
N TRP A 35 8.45 23.98 2.99
CA TRP A 35 7.70 24.71 1.95
C TRP A 35 8.39 26.03 1.56
N LYS A 36 8.76 26.85 2.55
CA LYS A 36 9.47 28.12 2.32
C LYS A 36 10.89 27.91 1.81
N GLY A 37 11.60 26.91 2.32
CA GLY A 37 12.94 26.54 1.86
C GLY A 37 12.92 26.10 0.41
N MET A 38 11.92 25.30 0.00
CA MET A 38 11.72 24.93 -1.40
C MET A 38 11.40 26.16 -2.25
N GLY A 39 10.50 27.04 -1.80
CA GLY A 39 10.20 28.29 -2.50
C GLY A 39 11.40 29.23 -2.63
N LEU A 40 12.27 29.32 -1.61
CA LEU A 40 13.52 30.08 -1.68
C LEU A 40 14.52 29.44 -2.65
N ALA A 41 14.66 28.10 -2.59
CA ALA A 41 15.59 27.36 -3.45
C ALA A 41 15.21 27.46 -4.93
N THR A 42 13.92 27.47 -5.25
CA THR A 42 13.41 27.61 -6.62
C THR A 42 13.06 29.06 -6.98
N ASN A 43 13.24 30.01 -6.06
CA ASN A 43 12.85 31.41 -6.15
C ASN A 43 11.40 31.63 -6.61
N THR A 44 10.45 30.82 -6.14
CA THR A 44 9.02 30.98 -6.45
C THR A 44 8.16 30.84 -5.20
N GLU A 45 7.05 31.59 -5.16
CA GLU A 45 6.09 31.54 -4.05
C GLU A 45 5.31 30.22 -4.00
N SER A 46 5.21 29.53 -5.14
CA SER A 46 4.49 28.27 -5.29
C SER A 46 5.33 27.27 -6.10
N PRO A 47 6.33 26.61 -5.49
CA PRO A 47 7.21 25.66 -6.18
C PRO A 47 6.50 24.45 -6.80
N ILE A 48 5.30 24.14 -6.34
CA ILE A 48 4.49 23.02 -6.82
C ILE A 48 3.10 23.55 -7.17
N VAL A 49 2.59 23.19 -8.34
CA VAL A 49 1.22 23.49 -8.77
C VAL A 49 0.59 22.28 -9.47
N VAL A 50 -0.74 22.25 -9.57
CA VAL A 50 -1.48 21.16 -10.22
C VAL A 50 -2.25 21.69 -11.41
N VAL A 51 -2.24 20.93 -12.52
CA VAL A 51 -2.98 21.24 -13.74
C VAL A 51 -4.47 20.94 -13.54
N LEU A 52 -5.30 21.96 -13.75
CA LEU A 52 -6.75 21.89 -13.52
C LEU A 52 -7.59 21.77 -14.82
N SER A 53 -7.02 22.14 -15.97
CA SER A 53 -7.69 22.20 -17.28
C SER A 53 -6.86 21.52 -18.39
N GLY A 54 -7.50 21.24 -19.53
CA GLY A 54 -6.87 20.64 -20.72
C GLY A 54 -6.34 21.65 -21.76
N SER A 55 -6.07 22.90 -21.37
CA SER A 55 -5.59 23.94 -22.32
C SER A 55 -4.15 23.72 -22.78
N MET A 56 -3.41 22.86 -22.08
CA MET A 56 -2.02 22.49 -22.39
C MET A 56 -1.89 21.11 -23.03
N GLU A 57 -2.99 20.48 -23.45
CA GLU A 57 -2.91 19.20 -24.16
C GLU A 57 -2.25 19.38 -25.55
N PRO A 58 -1.37 18.45 -25.98
CA PRO A 58 -0.99 17.19 -25.34
C PRO A 58 0.20 17.28 -24.37
N ALA A 59 0.77 18.46 -24.11
CA ALA A 59 1.96 18.60 -23.27
C ALA A 59 1.69 18.30 -21.79
N PHE A 60 0.53 18.72 -21.27
CA PHE A 60 0.07 18.41 -19.91
C PHE A 60 -1.40 18.07 -19.89
N TYR A 61 -1.77 17.14 -19.01
CA TYR A 61 -3.14 16.72 -18.78
C TYR A 61 -3.63 17.18 -17.41
N ARG A 62 -4.95 17.30 -17.25
CA ARG A 62 -5.56 17.57 -15.95
C ARG A 62 -5.11 16.52 -14.94
N GLY A 63 -4.69 16.98 -13.76
CA GLY A 63 -4.17 16.13 -12.69
C GLY A 63 -2.66 15.93 -12.71
N ASP A 64 -1.93 16.53 -13.66
CA ASP A 64 -0.47 16.56 -13.61
C ASP A 64 0.02 17.55 -12.53
N LEU A 65 1.09 17.18 -11.82
CA LEU A 65 1.73 17.99 -10.80
C LEU A 65 3.02 18.58 -11.36
N LEU A 66 3.14 19.90 -11.37
CA LEU A 66 4.24 20.63 -12.00
C LEU A 66 5.20 21.20 -10.96
N PHE A 67 6.50 21.14 -11.25
CA PHE A 67 7.55 21.77 -10.46
C PHE A 67 8.02 23.08 -11.11
N LEU A 68 8.03 24.16 -10.33
CA LEU A 68 8.30 25.52 -10.81
C LEU A 68 9.62 26.08 -10.27
N THR A 69 10.26 26.90 -11.09
CA THR A 69 11.42 27.74 -10.72
C THR A 69 11.28 29.15 -11.30
N ASN A 70 11.81 30.18 -10.64
CA ASN A 70 11.74 31.56 -11.13
C ASN A 70 13.00 32.36 -10.80
N PHE A 71 14.16 31.98 -11.32
CA PHE A 71 15.42 32.69 -11.04
C PHE A 71 15.51 34.02 -11.81
N PRO A 72 15.79 35.16 -11.15
CA PRO A 72 15.75 36.48 -11.78
C PRO A 72 16.81 36.69 -12.87
N ASN A 73 17.93 35.95 -12.77
CA ASN A 73 19.05 36.04 -13.70
C ASN A 73 18.89 35.18 -14.95
N VAL A 74 17.77 34.44 -15.06
CA VAL A 74 17.47 33.60 -16.23
C VAL A 74 16.33 34.26 -17.01
N PRO A 75 16.56 34.68 -18.27
CA PRO A 75 15.49 35.16 -19.13
C PRO A 75 14.62 33.99 -19.58
N TYR A 76 13.32 34.25 -19.75
CA TYR A 76 12.40 33.29 -20.38
C TYR A 76 12.65 33.23 -21.88
N GLN A 77 12.51 32.06 -22.47
CA GLN A 77 12.70 31.86 -23.90
C GLN A 77 11.39 31.45 -24.58
N ILE A 78 11.31 31.66 -25.89
CA ILE A 78 10.22 31.15 -26.71
C ILE A 78 10.15 29.62 -26.54
N GLY A 79 8.95 29.10 -26.28
CA GLY A 79 8.71 27.69 -26.02
C GLY A 79 8.73 27.29 -24.55
N ASP A 80 9.19 28.16 -23.64
CA ASP A 80 9.11 27.90 -22.20
C ASP A 80 7.66 27.80 -21.73
N ILE A 81 7.40 26.93 -20.77
CA ILE A 81 6.07 26.83 -20.16
C ILE A 81 6.09 27.57 -18.83
N THR A 82 5.23 28.59 -18.73
CA THR A 82 5.16 29.48 -17.59
C THR A 82 3.83 29.36 -16.88
N VAL A 83 3.88 29.46 -15.56
CA VAL A 83 2.73 29.62 -14.70
C VAL A 83 2.64 31.08 -14.34
N TYR A 84 1.55 31.74 -14.73
CA TYR A 84 1.33 33.16 -14.48
C TYR A 84 0.02 33.38 -13.72
N LYS A 85 -0.04 34.52 -13.03
CA LYS A 85 -1.22 34.96 -12.29
C LYS A 85 -1.52 36.41 -12.66
N VAL A 86 -2.73 36.64 -13.15
CA VAL A 86 -3.23 37.98 -13.48
C VAL A 86 -3.90 38.58 -12.24
N LEU A 87 -3.77 39.89 -12.04
CA LEU A 87 -4.41 40.61 -10.96
C LEU A 87 -5.95 40.40 -10.99
N GLY A 88 -6.50 39.92 -9.86
CA GLY A 88 -7.92 39.63 -9.70
C GLY A 88 -8.38 38.25 -10.21
N GLN A 89 -7.47 37.34 -10.58
CA GLN A 89 -7.76 35.91 -10.71
C GLN A 89 -6.99 35.13 -9.65
N ASP A 90 -7.71 34.29 -8.90
CA ASP A 90 -7.10 33.50 -7.83
C ASP A 90 -6.40 32.24 -8.34
N ILE A 91 -6.82 31.73 -9.50
CA ILE A 91 -6.31 30.49 -10.10
C ILE A 91 -5.19 30.83 -11.08
N PRO A 92 -3.97 30.29 -10.89
CA PRO A 92 -2.87 30.50 -11.83
C PRO A 92 -3.11 29.74 -13.14
N ILE A 93 -2.59 30.27 -14.25
CA ILE A 93 -2.73 29.71 -15.59
C ILE A 93 -1.37 29.21 -16.06
N VAL A 94 -1.34 28.03 -16.67
CA VAL A 94 -0.12 27.39 -17.17
C VAL A 94 -0.16 27.40 -18.69
N HIS A 95 0.68 28.19 -19.36
CA HIS A 95 0.72 28.28 -20.82
C HIS A 95 2.14 28.47 -21.37
N ARG A 96 2.32 28.23 -22.68
CA ARG A 96 3.60 28.30 -23.37
C ARG A 96 3.89 29.72 -23.87
N VAL A 97 5.12 30.17 -23.72
CA VAL A 97 5.61 31.45 -24.25
C VAL A 97 5.72 31.36 -25.77
N LEU A 98 4.99 32.22 -26.47
CA LEU A 98 5.06 32.40 -27.93
C LEU A 98 6.08 33.45 -28.33
N GLU A 99 6.09 34.59 -27.63
CA GLU A 99 6.94 35.73 -27.96
C GLU A 99 7.56 36.33 -26.70
N THR A 100 8.79 36.80 -26.86
CA THR A 100 9.55 37.46 -25.79
C THR A 100 10.07 38.80 -26.30
N HIS A 101 9.77 39.88 -25.59
CA HIS A 101 10.34 41.19 -25.83
C HIS A 101 11.20 41.57 -24.63
N SER A 102 12.52 41.72 -24.83
CA SER A 102 13.42 42.24 -23.80
C SER A 102 14.00 43.57 -24.25
N GLN A 103 13.92 44.61 -23.41
CA GLN A 103 14.81 45.76 -23.57
C GLN A 103 16.22 45.34 -23.15
N ASN A 104 17.26 45.87 -23.79
CA ASN A 104 18.68 45.53 -23.56
C ASN A 104 19.15 46.02 -22.16
N VAL A 105 18.60 45.48 -21.09
CA VAL A 105 18.91 45.84 -19.70
C VAL A 105 19.22 44.57 -18.90
N THR A 106 20.38 44.58 -18.24
CA THR A 106 20.83 43.54 -17.31
C THR A 106 20.77 44.07 -15.88
N PRO A 107 20.04 43.43 -14.94
CA PRO A 107 19.30 42.17 -15.08
C PRO A 107 18.01 42.30 -15.92
N PRO A 108 17.49 41.19 -16.50
CA PRO A 108 16.28 41.18 -17.34
C PRO A 108 15.01 41.31 -16.49
N THR A 109 14.86 42.45 -15.81
CA THR A 109 13.68 42.79 -15.00
C THR A 109 12.49 43.23 -15.85
N GLU A 110 12.73 43.68 -17.08
CA GLU A 110 11.72 44.24 -18.00
C GLU A 110 11.48 43.34 -19.22
N GLN A 111 11.32 42.04 -18.97
CA GLN A 111 10.90 41.10 -20.01
C GLN A 111 9.38 41.08 -20.12
N LEU A 112 8.87 41.24 -21.34
CA LEU A 112 7.46 41.14 -21.70
C LEU A 112 7.23 39.84 -22.47
N LEU A 113 6.18 39.10 -22.10
CA LEU A 113 5.88 37.78 -22.61
C LEU A 113 4.47 37.72 -23.20
N LEU A 114 4.32 37.02 -24.32
CA LEU A 114 3.02 36.56 -24.81
C LEU A 114 2.97 35.05 -24.68
N THR A 115 1.87 34.55 -24.14
CA THR A 115 1.63 33.13 -23.86
C THR A 115 0.40 32.63 -24.59
N LYS A 116 0.35 31.32 -24.80
CA LYS A 116 -0.79 30.61 -25.38
C LYS A 116 -0.84 29.18 -24.86
N GLY A 117 -2.05 28.67 -24.64
CA GLY A 117 -2.28 27.25 -24.39
C GLY A 117 -2.00 26.40 -25.64
N ASP A 118 -1.31 25.27 -25.46
CA ASP A 118 -0.97 24.37 -26.56
C ASP A 118 -2.23 23.88 -27.31
N ASN A 119 -3.34 23.73 -26.60
CA ASN A 119 -4.65 23.30 -27.13
C ASN A 119 -5.63 24.46 -27.42
N ASN A 120 -5.21 25.72 -27.25
CA ASN A 120 -6.08 26.87 -27.52
C ASN A 120 -5.91 27.35 -28.97
N GLU A 121 -6.93 27.91 -29.62
CA GLU A 121 -6.81 28.49 -30.96
C GLU A 121 -6.17 29.89 -30.94
N LEU A 122 -6.56 30.70 -29.96
CA LEU A 122 -6.13 32.09 -29.78
C LEU A 122 -5.04 32.20 -28.70
N ASP A 123 -4.32 33.32 -28.72
CA ASP A 123 -3.39 33.71 -27.66
C ASP A 123 -4.10 34.15 -26.37
N ASP A 124 -3.33 34.33 -25.31
CA ASP A 124 -3.87 34.63 -23.99
C ASP A 124 -4.19 36.11 -23.76
N ILE A 125 -4.12 36.99 -24.78
CA ILE A 125 -4.30 38.45 -24.60
C ILE A 125 -5.63 38.77 -23.91
N GLN A 126 -6.70 38.05 -24.26
CA GLN A 126 -8.02 38.23 -23.64
C GLN A 126 -8.04 37.81 -22.16
N LEU A 127 -7.20 36.83 -21.77
CA LEU A 127 -7.07 36.36 -20.39
C LEU A 127 -6.28 37.34 -19.51
N TYR A 128 -5.47 38.23 -20.12
CA TYR A 128 -4.68 39.21 -19.38
C TYR A 128 -5.47 40.42 -18.87
N ARG A 129 -6.79 40.47 -19.10
CA ARG A 129 -7.70 41.53 -18.60
C ARG A 129 -7.25 42.94 -18.97
N GLY A 130 -6.90 43.14 -20.24
CA GLY A 130 -6.54 44.45 -20.80
C GLY A 130 -5.04 44.73 -20.87
N LEU A 131 -4.18 43.85 -20.37
CA LEU A 131 -2.74 43.89 -20.66
C LEU A 131 -2.47 43.29 -22.05
N ARG A 132 -1.49 43.84 -22.76
CA ARG A 132 -1.04 43.30 -24.06
C ARG A 132 0.10 42.29 -23.93
N TRP A 133 0.84 42.35 -22.82
CA TRP A 133 1.98 41.48 -22.52
C TRP A 133 2.05 41.20 -21.02
N LEU A 134 2.53 40.01 -20.65
CA LEU A 134 2.85 39.66 -19.28
C LEU A 134 4.25 40.14 -18.91
N GLU A 135 4.34 41.02 -17.92
CA GLU A 135 5.60 41.32 -17.24
C GLU A 135 6.04 40.18 -16.32
N ARG A 136 7.35 40.12 -16.01
CA ARG A 136 7.94 39.15 -15.10
C ARG A 136 7.25 39.05 -13.73
N LYS A 137 6.71 40.17 -13.21
CA LYS A 137 5.97 40.21 -11.93
C LYS A 137 4.70 39.35 -11.92
N HIS A 138 4.13 39.06 -13.09
CA HIS A 138 2.95 38.20 -13.23
C HIS A 138 3.34 36.71 -13.28
N ILE A 139 4.61 36.39 -13.49
CA ILE A 139 5.07 35.02 -13.62
C ILE A 139 5.38 34.44 -12.24
N VAL A 140 4.64 33.39 -11.87
CA VAL A 140 4.87 32.60 -10.66
C VAL A 140 6.10 31.72 -10.84
N GLY A 141 6.25 31.09 -12.00
CA GLY A 141 7.48 30.39 -12.37
C GLY A 141 7.44 29.64 -13.70
N LYS A 142 8.62 29.16 -14.12
CA LYS A 142 8.86 28.28 -15.26
C LYS A 142 8.74 26.81 -14.82
N VAL A 143 8.02 26.02 -15.58
CA VAL A 143 7.92 24.57 -15.38
C VAL A 143 9.25 23.90 -15.74
N GLN A 144 9.82 23.12 -14.83
CA GLN A 144 11.06 22.36 -15.04
C GLN A 144 10.82 20.85 -15.18
N GLY A 145 9.68 20.36 -14.68
CA GLY A 145 9.32 18.95 -14.72
C GLY A 145 7.91 18.74 -14.18
N PHE A 146 7.40 17.52 -14.36
CA PHE A 146 6.07 17.16 -13.91
C PHE A 146 5.96 15.69 -13.50
N LEU A 147 4.95 15.39 -12.70
CA LEU A 147 4.52 14.04 -12.36
C LEU A 147 3.08 13.83 -12.83
N PRO A 148 2.82 12.85 -13.72
CA PRO A 148 1.49 12.64 -14.25
C PRO A 148 0.54 12.07 -13.20
N TYR A 149 -0.74 12.45 -13.27
CA TYR A 149 -1.85 11.97 -12.42
C TYR A 149 -1.78 12.25 -10.90
N VAL A 150 -0.62 12.64 -10.35
CA VAL A 150 -0.44 12.84 -8.89
C VAL A 150 -1.34 13.96 -8.35
N GLY A 151 -1.56 15.00 -9.15
CA GLY A 151 -2.39 16.16 -8.79
C GLY A 151 -3.86 15.83 -8.55
N TYR A 152 -4.36 14.68 -9.01
CA TYR A 152 -5.72 14.22 -8.65
C TYR A 152 -5.91 14.05 -7.14
N ALA A 153 -4.85 13.76 -6.37
CA ALA A 153 -4.92 13.71 -4.91
C ALA A 153 -5.27 15.10 -4.32
N THR A 154 -4.64 16.16 -4.81
CA THR A 154 -4.89 17.54 -4.39
C THR A 154 -6.26 18.01 -4.85
N ILE A 155 -6.66 17.66 -6.09
CA ILE A 155 -7.99 17.96 -6.63
C ILE A 155 -9.06 17.29 -5.75
N ALA A 156 -8.92 16.02 -5.41
CA ALA A 156 -9.86 15.32 -4.54
C ALA A 156 -9.95 15.95 -3.13
N MET A 157 -8.85 16.43 -2.55
CA MET A 157 -8.86 17.14 -1.25
C MET A 157 -9.58 18.49 -1.31
N ASN A 158 -9.61 19.14 -2.48
CA ASN A 158 -10.30 20.40 -2.70
C ASN A 158 -11.79 20.19 -3.01
N ASP A 159 -12.10 19.20 -3.87
CA ASP A 159 -13.45 18.89 -4.33
C ASP A 159 -14.30 18.22 -3.24
N PHE A 160 -13.66 17.51 -2.29
CA PHE A 160 -14.33 16.90 -1.14
C PHE A 160 -13.81 17.47 0.19
N PRO A 161 -14.30 18.64 0.65
CA PRO A 161 -13.87 19.27 1.90
C PRO A 161 -13.99 18.34 3.13
N GLN A 162 -14.96 17.43 3.13
CA GLN A 162 -15.17 16.41 4.17
C GLN A 162 -13.95 15.48 4.35
N LEU A 163 -13.21 15.20 3.28
CA LEU A 163 -11.97 14.42 3.32
C LEU A 163 -10.88 15.14 4.12
N LYS A 164 -10.83 16.47 4.01
CA LYS A 164 -9.90 17.35 4.74
C LYS A 164 -10.17 17.30 6.24
N TYR A 165 -11.43 17.35 6.64
CA TYR A 165 -11.85 17.25 8.05
C TYR A 165 -11.67 15.84 8.63
N ALA A 166 -11.87 14.79 7.84
CA ALA A 166 -11.60 13.42 8.27
C ALA A 166 -10.09 13.17 8.51
N LEU A 167 -9.22 13.71 7.65
CA LEU A 167 -7.77 13.69 7.82
C LEU A 167 -7.30 14.49 9.04
N LEU A 168 -7.82 15.72 9.21
CA LEU A 168 -7.47 16.58 10.36
C LEU A 168 -8.03 16.03 11.68
N GLY A 169 -9.21 15.41 11.66
CA GLY A 169 -9.77 14.70 12.82
C GLY A 169 -8.94 13.49 13.23
N GLY A 170 -8.38 12.75 12.26
CA GLY A 170 -7.44 11.66 12.52
C GLY A 170 -6.05 12.12 13.00
N LEU A 171 -5.59 13.32 12.59
CA LEU A 171 -4.33 13.91 13.05
C LEU A 171 -4.41 14.59 14.42
N GLY A 172 -5.57 15.18 14.78
CA GLY A 172 -5.75 15.91 16.05
C GLY A 172 -5.65 15.03 17.31
N ASP A 173 -5.93 13.73 17.18
CA ASP A 173 -5.75 12.76 18.27
C ASP A 173 -4.28 12.31 18.42
N ALA A 174 -3.46 12.49 17.37
CA ALA A 174 -2.06 12.04 17.34
C ALA A 174 -1.06 13.05 17.93
N THR A 175 -1.48 14.29 18.23
CA THR A 175 -0.55 15.38 18.62
C THR A 175 -0.38 15.55 20.14
N LYS A 176 -0.85 14.59 20.96
CA LYS A 176 -0.74 14.73 22.42
C LYS A 176 0.61 14.34 23.03
N GLN A 177 1.57 13.77 22.31
CA GLN A 177 2.92 13.56 22.86
C GLN A 177 3.99 13.43 21.78
N THR A 178 4.89 14.39 21.75
CA THR A 178 6.31 14.21 21.38
C THR A 178 7.09 15.28 22.14
N PRO A 179 8.38 15.07 22.44
CA PRO A 179 9.43 16.04 22.08
C PRO A 179 10.57 15.46 21.23
N ASN A 180 10.97 16.25 20.21
CA ASN A 180 12.32 16.69 19.77
C ASN A 180 13.51 15.72 19.89
N LEU A 181 14.49 15.64 18.97
CA LEU A 181 14.97 16.56 17.94
C LEU A 181 15.93 15.80 16.97
N SER A 182 15.90 16.20 15.69
CA SER A 182 17.01 16.33 14.71
C SER A 182 18.24 15.40 14.70
N SER A 183 18.61 14.89 13.51
CA SER A 183 19.86 15.30 12.80
C SER A 183 20.05 14.58 11.44
N ALA A 184 20.70 15.30 10.52
CA ALA A 184 21.40 14.88 9.28
C ALA A 184 20.53 14.43 8.09
N THR A 185 20.38 15.16 6.96
CA THR A 185 21.37 15.74 6.01
C THR A 185 22.03 14.71 5.08
N THR A 186 21.49 14.66 3.84
CA THR A 186 22.15 14.73 2.52
C THR A 186 23.33 13.80 2.16
N THR A 187 23.14 13.01 1.09
CA THR A 187 24.06 12.80 -0.08
C THR A 187 23.33 11.86 -1.05
N GLY A 188 23.40 11.88 -2.38
CA GLY A 188 24.17 12.59 -3.39
C GLY A 188 23.90 11.90 -4.75
N LEU A 189 23.90 12.65 -5.84
CA LEU A 189 23.64 12.24 -7.23
C LEU A 189 24.56 11.10 -7.75
N LYS A 190 24.09 10.34 -8.76
CA LYS A 190 24.71 10.30 -10.10
C LYS A 190 23.89 9.52 -11.13
N ALA A 191 23.57 10.20 -12.23
CA ALA A 191 23.19 9.63 -13.52
C ALA A 191 24.45 9.43 -14.38
N SER A 192 24.42 8.43 -15.28
CA SER A 192 25.37 8.31 -16.40
C SER A 192 24.61 8.09 -17.71
N SER A 193 25.07 8.83 -18.71
CA SER A 193 24.59 9.02 -20.07
C SER A 193 25.17 7.98 -21.05
N ALA A 194 24.52 7.85 -22.22
CA ALA A 194 25.06 7.66 -23.59
C ALA A 194 24.10 6.71 -24.38
N ARG A 195 23.80 6.84 -25.68
CA ARG A 195 24.46 7.53 -26.81
C ARG A 195 23.46 7.60 -28.00
N ASN A 196 23.63 8.61 -28.86
CA ASN A 196 22.97 8.82 -30.15
C ASN A 196 23.35 7.81 -31.24
N GLU A 197 22.51 7.62 -32.27
CA GLU A 197 22.86 7.64 -33.72
C GLU A 197 21.58 7.76 -34.62
N PRO A 198 21.71 8.21 -35.90
CA PRO A 198 20.69 8.99 -36.65
C PRO A 198 20.00 8.23 -37.82
N PRO A 199 19.10 8.85 -38.63
CA PRO A 199 18.14 8.15 -39.48
C PRO A 199 18.57 7.98 -40.95
N ALA A 200 17.99 7.00 -41.64
CA ALA A 200 18.07 6.84 -43.09
C ALA A 200 16.66 6.68 -43.70
N GLU A 201 16.52 7.27 -44.89
CA GLU A 201 15.33 7.65 -45.65
C GLU A 201 14.77 6.52 -46.58
N PRO A 202 13.71 6.77 -47.40
CA PRO A 202 12.66 5.79 -47.72
C PRO A 202 12.77 5.15 -49.11
N SER A 203 12.01 4.08 -49.33
CA SER A 203 11.53 3.72 -50.68
C SER A 203 10.24 2.90 -50.65
N GLN A 204 9.29 3.38 -51.46
CA GLN A 204 7.98 2.85 -51.82
C GLN A 204 8.01 1.37 -52.25
N TYR A 205 6.86 0.68 -52.15
CA TYR A 205 6.30 -0.09 -53.27
C TYR A 205 4.82 -0.49 -53.05
N LEU A 206 4.00 -0.13 -54.05
CA LEU A 206 2.83 -0.84 -54.60
C LEU A 206 1.54 -1.01 -53.76
N ARG A 207 0.51 -0.24 -54.16
CA ARG A 207 -0.92 -0.61 -54.06
C ARG A 207 -1.35 -1.43 -55.29
N PRO A 208 -2.24 -2.43 -55.12
CA PRO A 208 -3.22 -2.84 -56.13
C PRO A 208 -4.66 -2.45 -55.71
N PRO A 209 -5.65 -2.60 -56.61
CA PRO A 209 -6.76 -1.66 -56.76
C PRO A 209 -8.03 -2.01 -55.99
N SER A 210 -8.87 -0.97 -55.90
CA SER A 210 -10.26 -0.95 -55.44
C SER A 210 -11.12 -2.10 -55.97
N ALA A 211 -11.61 -2.92 -55.05
CA ALA A 211 -12.81 -3.73 -55.24
C ALA A 211 -13.95 -3.12 -54.41
N SER A 212 -15.05 -2.84 -55.09
CA SER A 212 -16.33 -2.41 -54.53
C SER A 212 -16.79 -3.34 -53.40
N GLN A 213 -16.95 -2.80 -52.19
CA GLN A 213 -17.69 -3.46 -51.12
C GLN A 213 -18.99 -2.72 -50.86
N SER A 214 -20.08 -3.45 -51.08
CA SER A 214 -21.44 -3.16 -50.65
C SER A 214 -21.48 -2.81 -49.15
N PRO A 215 -22.40 -1.95 -48.69
CA PRO A 215 -22.44 -1.56 -47.29
C PRO A 215 -22.83 -2.77 -46.42
N LEU A 216 -21.95 -3.14 -45.49
CA LEU A 216 -22.25 -4.07 -44.40
C LEU A 216 -23.35 -3.47 -43.50
N PRO A 217 -24.22 -4.29 -42.89
CA PRO A 217 -25.24 -3.81 -41.97
C PRO A 217 -24.55 -3.13 -40.77
N GLN A 218 -24.85 -1.85 -40.56
CA GLN A 218 -24.45 -1.14 -39.35
C GLN A 218 -25.13 -1.80 -38.15
N THR A 219 -24.36 -2.47 -37.30
CA THR A 219 -24.80 -2.73 -35.93
C THR A 219 -25.04 -1.39 -35.24
N PRO A 220 -26.15 -1.19 -34.51
CA PRO A 220 -26.41 0.08 -33.85
C PRO A 220 -25.26 0.37 -32.88
N HIS A 221 -24.50 1.43 -33.14
CA HIS A 221 -23.63 2.01 -32.12
C HIS A 221 -24.55 2.50 -30.99
N PRO A 222 -24.36 2.04 -29.74
CA PRO A 222 -25.04 2.67 -28.63
C PRO A 222 -24.49 4.10 -28.55
N ASN A 223 -25.38 5.08 -28.68
CA ASN A 223 -25.08 6.48 -28.37
C ASN A 223 -24.48 6.52 -26.97
N MET A 224 -23.16 6.69 -26.86
CA MET A 224 -22.54 7.07 -25.60
C MET A 224 -22.70 8.57 -25.46
N ASP A 225 -23.72 8.97 -24.72
CA ASP A 225 -23.83 10.33 -24.20
C ASP A 225 -22.57 10.64 -23.37
N PRO A 226 -21.78 11.69 -23.70
CA PRO A 226 -20.58 12.05 -22.95
C PRO A 226 -20.83 12.49 -21.50
N GLU A 227 -22.10 12.68 -21.12
CA GLU A 227 -22.57 13.13 -19.80
C GLU A 227 -23.38 12.06 -19.04
N ALA A 228 -23.44 10.82 -19.52
CA ALA A 228 -24.12 9.75 -18.78
C ALA A 228 -23.46 9.55 -17.40
N PRO A 229 -24.21 9.63 -16.28
CA PRO A 229 -23.66 9.36 -14.96
C PRO A 229 -23.01 7.98 -14.93
N PHE A 230 -21.78 7.89 -14.38
CA PHE A 230 -21.10 6.60 -14.19
C PHE A 230 -22.07 5.60 -13.53
N ASP A 231 -22.37 4.50 -14.22
CA ASP A 231 -23.27 3.48 -13.68
C ASP A 231 -22.60 2.76 -12.50
N THR A 232 -22.84 3.29 -11.30
CA THR A 232 -22.36 2.71 -10.05
C THR A 232 -23.08 1.42 -9.68
N ALA A 233 -24.08 0.97 -10.45
CA ALA A 233 -24.73 -0.33 -10.26
C ALA A 233 -23.92 -1.47 -10.88
N ASP A 234 -23.11 -1.21 -11.91
CA ASP A 234 -22.30 -2.23 -12.58
C ASP A 234 -21.21 -2.82 -11.65
N PRO A 235 -21.16 -4.16 -11.48
CA PRO A 235 -20.14 -4.84 -10.66
C PRO A 235 -18.70 -4.53 -11.07
N ARG A 236 -18.41 -4.36 -12.37
CA ARG A 236 -17.04 -4.09 -12.86
C ARG A 236 -16.59 -2.67 -12.49
N THR A 237 -17.49 -1.70 -12.66
CA THR A 237 -17.28 -0.31 -12.25
C THR A 237 -17.07 -0.19 -10.73
N ARG A 238 -17.85 -0.92 -9.92
CA ARG A 238 -17.65 -0.99 -8.45
C ARG A 238 -16.30 -1.58 -8.06
N LEU A 239 -15.85 -2.63 -8.73
CA LEU A 239 -14.54 -3.25 -8.49
C LEU A 239 -13.42 -2.25 -8.79
N ALA A 240 -13.50 -1.56 -9.92
CA ALA A 240 -12.53 -0.55 -10.34
C ALA A 240 -12.43 0.61 -9.33
N LEU A 241 -13.57 1.14 -8.86
CA LEU A 241 -13.60 2.20 -7.84
C LEU A 241 -12.99 1.75 -6.50
N LYS A 242 -13.26 0.51 -6.08
CA LYS A 242 -12.66 -0.06 -4.86
C LYS A 242 -11.14 -0.24 -5.01
N LEU A 243 -10.67 -0.71 -6.16
CA LEU A 243 -9.23 -0.82 -6.46
C LEU A 243 -8.54 0.54 -6.41
N LEU A 244 -9.12 1.56 -7.03
CA LEU A 244 -8.54 2.90 -7.06
C LEU A 244 -8.37 3.48 -5.65
N ARG A 245 -9.37 3.29 -4.78
CA ARG A 245 -9.26 3.66 -3.35
C ARG A 245 -8.14 2.90 -2.65
N LEU A 246 -8.02 1.60 -2.89
CA LEU A 246 -6.99 0.77 -2.27
C LEU A 246 -5.59 1.14 -2.76
N GLN A 247 -5.42 1.46 -4.04
CA GLN A 247 -4.14 1.84 -4.65
C GLN A 247 -3.58 3.13 -4.07
N VAL A 248 -4.42 4.04 -3.58
CA VAL A 248 -3.99 5.26 -2.90
C VAL A 248 -3.85 5.04 -1.39
N LEU A 249 -4.89 4.51 -0.75
CA LEU A 249 -4.96 4.42 0.71
C LEU A 249 -4.00 3.38 1.29
N THR A 250 -3.81 2.24 0.62
CA THR A 250 -3.02 1.14 1.18
C THR A 250 -1.53 1.49 1.24
N PRO A 251 -0.87 1.94 0.15
CA PRO A 251 0.54 2.33 0.21
C PRO A 251 0.80 3.46 1.21
N LEU A 252 -0.09 4.46 1.26
CA LEU A 252 -0.01 5.54 2.23
C LEU A 252 -0.08 5.02 3.67
N SER A 253 -1.06 4.15 3.96
CA SER A 253 -1.23 3.58 5.30
C SER A 253 -0.05 2.69 5.71
N VAL A 254 0.51 1.89 4.79
CA VAL A 254 1.69 1.06 5.05
C VAL A 254 2.90 1.94 5.35
N LEU A 255 3.12 2.99 4.56
CA LEU A 255 4.24 3.92 4.77
C LEU A 255 4.16 4.59 6.14
N ILE A 256 2.99 5.09 6.53
CA ILE A 256 2.77 5.72 7.83
C ILE A 256 3.02 4.72 8.97
N ASN A 257 2.47 3.50 8.85
CA ASN A 257 2.64 2.44 9.84
C ASN A 257 4.13 2.07 10.03
N VAL A 258 4.86 1.86 8.93
CA VAL A 258 6.31 1.57 8.96
C VAL A 258 7.08 2.72 9.59
N ALA A 259 6.81 3.96 9.19
CA ALA A 259 7.49 5.13 9.73
C ALA A 259 7.24 5.29 11.25
N ALA A 260 5.99 5.17 11.70
CA ALA A 260 5.65 5.29 13.11
C ALA A 260 6.29 4.20 13.98
N ASN A 261 6.27 2.94 13.51
CA ASN A 261 6.92 1.84 14.23
C ASN A 261 8.44 2.00 14.27
N LEU A 262 9.08 2.45 13.18
CA LEU A 262 10.52 2.73 13.17
C LEU A 262 10.89 3.88 14.13
N VAL A 263 10.09 4.95 14.15
CA VAL A 263 10.31 6.07 15.10
C VAL A 263 10.18 5.59 16.54
N CYS A 264 9.15 4.80 16.86
CA CYS A 264 8.97 4.24 18.21
C CYS A 264 10.05 3.20 18.59
N ALA A 265 10.60 2.49 17.60
CA ALA A 265 11.64 1.50 17.82
C ALA A 265 13.05 2.10 17.95
N LEU A 266 13.35 3.22 17.26
CA LEU A 266 14.72 3.72 17.11
C LEU A 266 14.96 5.15 17.61
N VAL A 267 13.92 5.99 17.68
CA VAL A 267 14.06 7.43 17.95
C VAL A 267 13.51 7.81 19.32
N ILE A 268 12.39 7.21 19.72
CA ILE A 268 11.75 7.50 21.01
C ILE A 268 12.46 6.74 22.13
N SER A 269 12.70 7.42 23.26
CA SER A 269 13.18 6.82 24.50
C SER A 269 12.11 6.92 25.60
N PRO A 270 11.76 5.81 26.30
CA PRO A 270 12.30 4.47 26.07
C PRO A 270 11.81 3.86 24.75
N SER A 271 12.70 3.16 24.05
CA SER A 271 12.37 2.49 22.79
C SER A 271 11.47 1.28 23.01
N MET A 272 10.81 0.78 21.95
CA MET A 272 10.05 -0.47 22.02
C MET A 272 10.85 -1.64 22.63
N ALA A 273 12.15 -1.72 22.30
CA ALA A 273 13.06 -2.72 22.84
C ALA A 273 13.32 -2.51 24.34
N GLU A 274 13.60 -1.28 24.74
CA GLU A 274 13.85 -0.91 26.14
C GLU A 274 12.61 -1.13 27.01
N ILE A 275 11.41 -0.87 26.50
CA ILE A 275 10.15 -1.15 27.22
C ILE A 275 10.04 -2.65 27.51
N MET A 276 10.41 -3.52 26.57
CA MET A 276 10.40 -4.97 26.79
C MET A 276 11.44 -5.42 27.83
N GLU A 277 12.54 -4.68 27.99
CA GLU A 277 13.53 -4.92 29.04
C GLU A 277 13.08 -4.39 30.41
N LEU A 278 12.31 -3.30 30.44
CA LEU A 278 11.75 -2.72 31.66
C LEU A 278 10.62 -3.59 32.24
N PHE A 279 9.84 -4.25 31.38
CA PHE A 279 8.69 -5.08 31.76
C PHE A 279 8.83 -6.55 31.31
N PRO A 280 9.86 -7.29 31.76
CA PRO A 280 10.09 -8.66 31.33
C PRO A 280 9.05 -9.63 31.93
N ASN A 281 8.69 -10.64 31.16
CA ASN A 281 7.80 -11.73 31.57
C ASN A 281 8.24 -13.07 30.95
N GLY A 282 7.50 -14.15 31.23
CA GLY A 282 7.83 -15.49 30.76
C GLY A 282 7.95 -15.61 29.22
N MET A 283 7.25 -14.76 28.47
CA MET A 283 7.19 -14.78 27.01
C MET A 283 8.14 -13.78 26.35
N THR A 284 8.87 -12.95 27.11
CA THR A 284 9.75 -11.93 26.52
C THR A 284 10.79 -12.56 25.57
N PRO A 285 10.77 -12.20 24.27
CA PRO A 285 11.66 -12.75 23.25
C PRO A 285 13.00 -12.01 23.18
N LYS A 286 13.90 -12.52 22.34
CA LYS A 286 15.10 -11.80 21.90
C LYS A 286 14.69 -10.72 20.89
N THR A 287 14.81 -9.45 21.27
CA THR A 287 14.27 -8.31 20.52
C THR A 287 14.81 -8.18 19.10
N GLU A 288 16.09 -8.49 18.88
CA GLU A 288 16.70 -8.50 17.53
C GLU A 288 15.96 -9.42 16.55
N MET A 289 15.52 -10.60 17.03
CA MET A 289 14.81 -11.57 16.20
C MET A 289 13.39 -11.12 15.87
N VAL A 290 12.73 -10.43 16.81
CA VAL A 290 11.42 -9.81 16.58
C VAL A 290 11.53 -8.68 15.57
N GLY A 291 12.55 -7.82 15.71
CA GLY A 291 12.83 -6.74 14.75
C GLY A 291 13.09 -7.28 13.34
N PHE A 292 13.85 -8.36 13.19
CA PHE A 292 14.05 -9.03 11.90
C PHE A 292 12.74 -9.58 11.33
N TYR A 293 11.92 -10.25 12.16
CA TYR A 293 10.62 -10.77 11.74
C TYR A 293 9.72 -9.65 11.20
N MET A 294 9.61 -8.54 11.94
CA MET A 294 8.80 -7.39 11.53
C MET A 294 9.35 -6.70 10.28
N THR A 295 10.67 -6.64 10.12
CA THR A 295 11.31 -6.14 8.89
C THR A 295 10.90 -6.97 7.68
N VAL A 296 10.90 -8.31 7.80
CA VAL A 296 10.43 -9.21 6.73
C VAL A 296 8.95 -8.96 6.41
N VAL A 297 8.10 -8.81 7.43
CA VAL A 297 6.67 -8.47 7.23
C VAL A 297 6.51 -7.14 6.48
N TYR A 298 7.23 -6.10 6.87
CA TYR A 298 7.14 -4.79 6.21
C TYR A 298 7.68 -4.80 4.78
N VAL A 299 8.77 -5.51 4.50
CA VAL A 299 9.29 -5.69 3.13
C VAL A 299 8.24 -6.40 2.25
N LEU A 300 7.60 -7.44 2.78
CA LEU A 300 6.52 -8.14 2.07
C LEU A 300 5.27 -7.26 1.88
N LEU A 301 4.94 -6.38 2.84
CA LEU A 301 3.85 -5.39 2.70
C LEU A 301 4.17 -4.31 1.66
N ILE A 302 5.43 -3.90 1.51
CA ILE A 302 5.85 -3.04 0.39
C ILE A 302 5.65 -3.79 -0.93
N GLY A 303 6.02 -5.07 -0.99
CA GLY A 303 5.75 -5.94 -2.14
C GLY A 303 4.25 -6.09 -2.44
N PHE A 304 3.41 -6.18 -1.41
CA PHE A 304 1.94 -6.15 -1.54
C PHE A 304 1.47 -4.85 -2.23
N CYS A 305 2.01 -3.70 -1.82
CA CYS A 305 1.66 -2.41 -2.42
C CYS A 305 2.09 -2.31 -3.89
N VAL A 306 3.27 -2.81 -4.24
CA VAL A 306 3.70 -2.89 -5.65
C VAL A 306 2.73 -3.77 -6.44
N LEU A 307 2.41 -4.96 -5.91
CA LEU A 307 1.49 -5.89 -6.56
C LEU A 307 0.09 -5.28 -6.73
N LEU A 308 -0.41 -4.52 -5.75
CA LEU A 308 -1.69 -3.81 -5.82
C LEU A 308 -1.75 -2.79 -6.97
N ILE A 309 -0.62 -2.18 -7.31
CA ILE A 309 -0.51 -1.21 -8.41
C ILE A 309 -0.33 -1.94 -9.75
N THR A 310 0.48 -3.01 -9.77
CA THR A 310 0.88 -3.69 -11.02
C THR A 310 -0.06 -4.83 -11.44
N ALA A 311 -0.96 -5.29 -10.56
CA ALA A 311 -1.83 -6.43 -10.84
C ALA A 311 -2.74 -6.17 -12.05
N ARG A 312 -2.63 -7.02 -13.07
CA ARG A 312 -3.49 -6.99 -14.27
C ARG A 312 -4.59 -8.04 -14.21
N ASN A 313 -4.31 -9.19 -13.59
CA ASN A 313 -5.20 -10.34 -13.51
C ASN A 313 -6.49 -10.03 -12.73
N PRO A 314 -7.67 -10.39 -13.25
CA PRO A 314 -8.95 -10.10 -12.60
C PRO A 314 -9.10 -10.82 -11.26
N GLU A 315 -8.63 -12.05 -11.16
CA GLU A 315 -8.71 -12.83 -9.92
C GLU A 315 -7.82 -12.25 -8.82
N THR A 316 -6.57 -11.88 -9.14
CA THR A 316 -5.67 -11.22 -8.17
C THR A 316 -6.28 -9.91 -7.66
N LYS A 317 -6.91 -9.12 -8.55
CA LYS A 317 -7.65 -7.90 -8.18
C LYS A 317 -8.81 -8.21 -7.25
N GLU A 318 -9.54 -9.29 -7.50
CA GLU A 318 -10.63 -9.73 -6.64
C GLU A 318 -10.13 -10.14 -5.24
N THR A 319 -9.05 -10.90 -5.16
CA THR A 319 -8.39 -11.27 -3.89
C THR A 319 -7.93 -10.03 -3.12
N LEU A 320 -7.37 -9.02 -3.80
CA LEU A 320 -6.94 -7.77 -3.18
C LEU A 320 -8.11 -6.94 -2.64
N VAL A 321 -9.22 -6.86 -3.38
CA VAL A 321 -10.37 -6.02 -3.00
C VAL A 321 -11.27 -6.71 -1.97
N ASN A 322 -11.67 -7.95 -2.26
CA ASN A 322 -12.65 -8.70 -1.49
C ASN A 322 -11.99 -9.60 -0.43
N GLY A 323 -10.77 -10.08 -0.66
CA GLY A 323 -10.00 -10.85 0.32
C GLY A 323 -9.34 -9.98 1.38
N VAL A 324 -8.68 -8.89 0.96
CA VAL A 324 -7.97 -7.96 1.87
C VAL A 324 -8.79 -6.69 2.09
N GLY A 325 -9.00 -5.90 1.04
CA GLY A 325 -9.81 -4.69 1.06
C GLY A 325 -9.33 -3.62 2.04
N LEU A 326 -10.24 -2.72 2.42
CA LEU A 326 -9.93 -1.60 3.32
C LEU A 326 -9.59 -2.03 4.76
N ARG A 327 -9.82 -3.30 5.11
CA ARG A 327 -9.46 -3.86 6.41
C ARG A 327 -7.97 -3.70 6.69
N LEU A 328 -7.11 -3.90 5.69
CA LEU A 328 -5.67 -3.71 5.85
C LEU A 328 -5.29 -2.25 6.12
N VAL A 329 -5.98 -1.29 5.48
CA VAL A 329 -5.79 0.14 5.75
C VAL A 329 -6.12 0.44 7.21
N VAL A 330 -7.24 -0.07 7.71
CA VAL A 330 -7.64 0.09 9.13
C VAL A 330 -6.62 -0.55 10.06
N VAL A 331 -6.15 -1.76 9.76
CA VAL A 331 -5.10 -2.44 10.53
C VAL A 331 -3.82 -1.61 10.61
N ASN A 332 -3.36 -1.04 9.50
CA ASN A 332 -2.16 -0.19 9.48
C ASN A 332 -2.31 1.06 10.38
N TRP A 333 -3.48 1.70 10.35
CA TRP A 333 -3.77 2.84 11.23
C TRP A 333 -3.84 2.45 12.69
N LEU A 334 -4.50 1.33 13.02
CA LEU A 334 -4.53 0.82 14.39
C LEU A 334 -3.14 0.44 14.88
N MET A 335 -2.28 -0.10 14.01
CA MET A 335 -0.89 -0.43 14.37
C MET A 335 0.01 0.80 14.54
N THR A 336 -0.29 1.87 13.82
CA THR A 336 0.31 3.20 14.08
C THR A 336 -0.10 3.72 15.46
N ALA A 337 -1.40 3.65 15.80
CA ALA A 337 -1.90 4.06 17.10
C ALA A 337 -1.34 3.18 18.23
N TRP A 338 -1.27 1.86 18.03
CA TRP A 338 -0.66 0.93 18.97
C TRP A 338 0.80 1.28 19.26
N ALA A 339 1.61 1.54 18.24
CA ALA A 339 3.02 1.90 18.42
C ALA A 339 3.18 3.14 19.32
N ALA A 340 2.33 4.15 19.13
CA ALA A 340 2.30 5.34 19.98
C ALA A 340 1.86 5.00 21.42
N LEU A 341 0.74 4.28 21.59
CA LEU A 341 0.25 3.87 22.91
C LEU A 341 1.28 3.06 23.70
N TRP A 342 1.99 2.15 23.01
CA TRP A 342 3.07 1.36 23.58
C TRP A 342 4.23 2.23 24.02
N ALA A 343 4.72 3.12 23.15
CA ALA A 343 5.81 4.04 23.46
C ALA A 343 5.49 4.95 24.66
N LEU A 344 4.20 5.31 24.82
CA LEU A 344 3.68 6.08 25.95
C LEU A 344 3.40 5.25 27.20
N GLN A 345 3.71 3.95 27.17
CA GLN A 345 3.47 2.97 28.25
C GLN A 345 2.00 2.89 28.68
N LEU A 346 1.07 3.21 27.77
CA LEU A 346 -0.37 3.06 27.97
C LEU A 346 -0.78 1.61 27.63
N PHE A 347 -0.36 0.66 28.48
CA PHE A 347 -0.45 -0.77 28.18
C PHE A 347 -1.89 -1.30 28.04
N ILE A 348 -2.84 -0.80 28.83
CA ILE A 348 -4.25 -1.20 28.73
C ILE A 348 -4.85 -0.83 27.37
N PRO A 349 -4.89 0.45 26.94
CA PRO A 349 -5.42 0.81 25.63
C PRO A 349 -4.58 0.21 24.49
N SER A 350 -3.25 0.09 24.65
CA SER A 350 -2.39 -0.63 23.69
C SER A 350 -2.88 -2.07 23.46
N THR A 351 -3.19 -2.80 24.54
CA THR A 351 -3.65 -4.19 24.48
C THR A 351 -5.01 -4.30 23.81
N VAL A 352 -5.93 -3.36 24.09
CA VAL A 352 -7.24 -3.30 23.44
C VAL A 352 -7.08 -3.10 21.93
N VAL A 353 -6.21 -2.17 21.51
CA VAL A 353 -5.92 -1.94 20.09
C VAL A 353 -5.32 -3.18 19.42
N LEU A 354 -4.36 -3.86 20.06
CA LEU A 354 -3.83 -5.14 19.54
C LEU A 354 -4.91 -6.23 19.43
N GLY A 355 -5.86 -6.29 20.35
CA GLY A 355 -7.00 -7.20 20.27
C GLY A 355 -7.85 -6.93 19.02
N ILE A 356 -8.14 -5.66 18.72
CA ILE A 356 -8.87 -5.27 17.50
C ILE A 356 -8.06 -5.61 16.24
N VAL A 357 -6.76 -5.33 16.26
CA VAL A 357 -5.84 -5.70 15.16
C VAL A 357 -5.83 -7.20 14.93
N ALA A 358 -5.75 -8.01 15.98
CA ALA A 358 -5.77 -9.47 15.89
C ALA A 358 -7.08 -9.97 15.27
N LEU A 359 -8.23 -9.41 15.65
CA LEU A 359 -9.54 -9.75 15.07
C LEU A 359 -9.62 -9.38 13.60
N LEU A 360 -9.15 -8.20 13.20
CA LEU A 360 -9.16 -7.75 11.80
C LEU A 360 -8.19 -8.57 10.94
N LEU A 361 -6.99 -8.86 11.43
CA LEU A 361 -6.02 -9.71 10.75
C LEU A 361 -6.54 -11.15 10.64
N GLY A 362 -7.19 -11.67 11.70
CA GLY A 362 -7.86 -12.97 11.67
C GLY A 362 -8.99 -13.01 10.66
N TRP A 363 -9.78 -11.93 10.55
CA TRP A 363 -10.81 -11.79 9.52
C TRP A 363 -10.21 -11.80 8.12
N ILE A 364 -9.12 -11.06 7.89
CA ILE A 364 -8.43 -11.07 6.59
C ILE A 364 -7.88 -12.45 6.27
N ALA A 365 -7.23 -13.12 7.24
CA ALA A 365 -6.71 -14.48 7.08
C ALA A 365 -7.83 -15.48 6.75
N PHE A 366 -8.99 -15.36 7.40
CA PHE A 366 -10.18 -16.17 7.10
C PHE A 366 -10.75 -15.84 5.72
N SER A 367 -10.83 -14.57 5.34
CA SER A 367 -11.29 -14.16 4.00
C SER A 367 -10.39 -14.76 2.92
N LEU A 368 -9.07 -14.65 3.09
CA LEU A 368 -8.08 -15.19 2.16
C LEU A 368 -8.11 -16.72 2.04
N PHE A 369 -8.75 -17.43 2.96
CA PHE A 369 -8.97 -18.87 2.81
C PHE A 369 -9.80 -19.21 1.56
N TRP A 370 -10.78 -18.35 1.23
CA TRP A 370 -11.73 -18.57 0.14
C TRP A 370 -11.27 -17.94 -1.18
N TYR A 371 -10.47 -16.86 -1.12
CA TYR A 371 -10.08 -16.07 -2.29
C TYR A 371 -8.80 -16.52 -3.01
N THR A 372 -8.42 -17.80 -2.87
CA THR A 372 -7.35 -18.44 -3.68
C THR A 372 -7.61 -19.93 -3.89
N PRO A 373 -8.36 -20.31 -4.94
CA PRO A 373 -8.52 -21.71 -5.32
C PRO A 373 -7.31 -22.16 -6.15
N GLY A 374 -6.16 -22.32 -5.51
CA GLY A 374 -4.94 -22.79 -6.16
C GLY A 374 -3.76 -22.77 -5.20
N GLY A 375 -3.05 -23.90 -5.07
CA GLY A 375 -1.97 -24.04 -4.10
C GLY A 375 -0.79 -23.06 -4.31
N PRO A 376 0.23 -23.08 -3.42
CA PRO A 376 1.39 -22.18 -3.46
C PRO A 376 2.10 -22.08 -4.82
N LEU A 377 2.05 -23.16 -5.61
CA LEU A 377 2.74 -23.31 -6.89
C LEU A 377 1.96 -22.74 -8.09
N THR A 378 0.65 -22.53 -7.99
CA THR A 378 -0.14 -22.02 -9.13
C THR A 378 -0.07 -20.51 -9.24
N ARG A 379 0.03 -19.81 -8.10
CA ARG A 379 0.17 -18.35 -8.00
C ARG A 379 1.23 -17.97 -6.97
N PRO A 380 2.52 -18.07 -7.32
CA PRO A 380 3.61 -17.87 -6.37
C PRO A 380 3.65 -16.42 -5.86
N PHE A 381 3.44 -15.43 -6.72
CA PHE A 381 3.49 -14.02 -6.34
C PHE A 381 2.31 -13.59 -5.45
N ASP A 382 1.09 -14.05 -5.74
CA ASP A 382 -0.07 -13.78 -4.88
C ASP A 382 0.13 -14.41 -3.50
N ASN A 383 0.60 -15.67 -3.43
CA ASN A 383 0.91 -16.30 -2.15
C ASN A 383 2.02 -15.59 -1.38
N LEU A 384 3.08 -15.15 -2.07
CA LEU A 384 4.21 -14.48 -1.43
C LEU A 384 3.84 -13.08 -0.93
N PHE A 385 3.18 -12.26 -1.73
CA PHE A 385 2.96 -10.85 -1.39
C PHE A 385 1.58 -10.55 -0.81
N ILE A 386 0.55 -11.38 -1.05
CA ILE A 386 -0.77 -11.22 -0.43
C ILE A 386 -0.84 -12.06 0.84
N HIS A 387 -0.67 -13.37 0.74
CA HIS A 387 -0.92 -14.25 1.88
C HIS A 387 0.18 -14.21 2.92
N SER A 388 1.45 -14.20 2.51
CA SER A 388 2.57 -14.31 3.46
C SER A 388 2.66 -13.17 4.47
N PRO A 389 2.66 -11.87 4.08
CA PRO A 389 2.74 -10.79 5.06
C PRO A 389 1.57 -10.81 6.04
N LEU A 390 0.36 -11.10 5.56
CA LEU A 390 -0.84 -11.10 6.39
C LEU A 390 -0.88 -12.29 7.36
N LYS A 391 -0.43 -13.47 6.93
CA LYS A 391 -0.28 -14.64 7.82
C LYS A 391 0.82 -14.42 8.85
N LEU A 392 1.98 -13.94 8.44
CA LEU A 392 3.10 -13.67 9.35
C LEU A 392 2.72 -12.60 10.38
N TRP A 393 2.05 -11.53 9.95
CA TRP A 393 1.62 -10.48 10.86
C TRP A 393 0.53 -10.97 11.83
N PHE A 394 -0.47 -11.72 11.34
CA PHE A 394 -1.47 -12.32 12.21
C PHE A 394 -0.82 -13.26 13.25
N LEU A 395 0.12 -14.09 12.81
CA LEU A 395 0.80 -15.06 13.65
C LEU A 395 1.57 -14.38 14.79
N ILE A 396 2.41 -13.38 14.50
CA ILE A 396 3.15 -12.68 15.56
C ILE A 396 2.22 -11.89 16.49
N THR A 397 1.16 -11.30 15.94
CA THR A 397 0.17 -10.56 16.75
C THR A 397 -0.47 -11.47 17.80
N ILE A 398 -0.98 -12.65 17.40
CA ILE A 398 -1.74 -13.52 18.33
C ILE A 398 -0.84 -14.36 19.23
N THR A 399 0.36 -14.75 18.77
CA THR A 399 1.25 -15.64 19.52
C THR A 399 2.26 -14.91 20.40
N LEU A 400 2.53 -13.62 20.13
CA LEU A 400 3.57 -12.87 20.81
C LEU A 400 3.14 -11.46 21.23
N ASP A 401 2.75 -10.59 20.31
CA ASP A 401 2.56 -9.16 20.64
C ASP A 401 1.38 -8.93 21.58
N PHE A 402 0.23 -9.52 21.26
CA PHE A 402 -0.97 -9.47 22.10
C PHE A 402 -0.76 -10.06 23.50
N PRO A 403 -0.27 -11.30 23.67
CA PRO A 403 -0.06 -11.87 25.00
C PRO A 403 1.02 -11.15 25.80
N LEU A 404 2.08 -10.68 25.14
CA LEU A 404 3.11 -9.88 25.79
C LEU A 404 2.51 -8.58 26.36
N SER A 405 1.74 -7.86 25.53
CA SER A 405 1.05 -6.64 25.95
C SER A 405 0.04 -6.91 27.06
N LEU A 406 -0.73 -8.00 26.95
CA LEU A 406 -1.72 -8.40 27.94
C LEU A 406 -1.08 -8.70 29.30
N PHE A 407 0.04 -9.44 29.32
CA PHE A 407 0.73 -9.78 30.56
C PHE A 407 1.25 -8.53 31.25
N ILE A 408 1.81 -7.58 30.50
CA ILE A 408 2.27 -6.29 31.06
C ILE A 408 1.08 -5.46 31.56
N ALA A 409 -0.03 -5.41 30.82
CA ALA A 409 -1.23 -4.70 31.24
C ALA A 409 -1.87 -5.28 32.51
N LEU A 410 -1.75 -6.60 32.73
CA LEU A 410 -2.22 -7.28 33.95
C LEU A 410 -1.22 -7.23 35.12
N GLY A 411 -0.04 -6.64 34.92
CA GLY A 411 1.05 -6.64 35.90
C GLY A 411 1.67 -8.02 36.12
N TRP A 412 1.54 -8.94 35.16
CA TRP A 412 2.16 -10.27 35.17
C TRP A 412 3.57 -10.25 34.59
N ASN A 413 4.35 -9.24 35.01
CA ASN A 413 5.75 -9.05 34.68
C ASN A 413 6.56 -9.01 35.98
N TYR A 414 7.84 -9.38 35.92
CA TYR A 414 8.74 -9.29 37.07
C TYR A 414 9.67 -8.07 36.92
N PRO A 415 10.17 -7.49 38.03
CA PRO A 415 11.09 -6.36 37.96
C PRO A 415 12.39 -6.77 37.26
N TYR A 416 12.87 -5.95 36.32
CA TYR A 416 14.16 -6.19 35.66
C TYR A 416 15.34 -6.31 36.66
N THR A 417 15.24 -5.63 37.80
CA THR A 417 16.24 -5.67 38.88
C THR A 417 16.28 -7.00 39.66
N ARG A 418 15.28 -7.86 39.48
CA ARG A 418 15.09 -9.14 40.18
C ARG A 418 14.92 -10.28 39.17
N PRO A 419 15.98 -10.65 38.43
CA PRO A 419 15.93 -11.68 37.40
C PRO A 419 15.71 -13.08 37.97
N ASP A 420 15.77 -13.25 39.30
CA ASP A 420 15.45 -14.47 40.04
C ASP A 420 13.95 -14.82 40.02
N MET A 421 13.08 -13.82 39.82
CA MET A 421 11.62 -13.98 39.80
C MET A 421 11.08 -14.47 38.45
N TYR A 422 11.93 -14.97 37.55
CA TYR A 422 11.55 -15.44 36.20
C TYR A 422 10.56 -16.61 36.18
N ALA A 423 10.35 -17.27 37.33
CA ALA A 423 9.39 -18.35 37.53
C ALA A 423 7.98 -17.84 37.92
N ASP A 424 7.84 -16.55 38.19
CA ASP A 424 6.53 -15.95 38.46
C ASP A 424 5.62 -16.09 37.24
N ARG A 425 4.38 -16.51 37.51
CA ARG A 425 3.34 -16.69 36.48
C ARG A 425 3.77 -17.60 35.32
N GLN A 426 4.69 -18.53 35.59
CA GLN A 426 5.23 -19.44 34.58
C GLN A 426 4.17 -20.37 33.97
N TRP A 427 3.12 -20.71 34.72
CA TRP A 427 2.05 -21.60 34.26
C TRP A 427 1.11 -20.89 33.30
N GLU A 428 0.85 -19.60 33.53
CA GLU A 428 0.08 -18.73 32.65
C GLU A 428 0.82 -18.55 31.32
N ALA A 429 2.13 -18.26 31.36
CA ALA A 429 2.96 -18.19 30.17
C ALA A 429 3.03 -19.54 29.43
N PHE A 430 3.20 -20.65 30.17
CA PHE A 430 3.20 -22.00 29.61
C PHE A 430 1.87 -22.32 28.90
N ALA A 431 0.74 -22.08 29.56
CA ALA A 431 -0.58 -22.38 29.01
C ALA A 431 -0.86 -21.58 27.73
N PHE A 432 -0.46 -20.30 27.71
CA PHE A 432 -0.61 -19.46 26.52
C PHE A 432 0.25 -19.95 25.35
N ILE A 433 1.56 -20.15 25.57
CA ILE A 433 2.47 -20.67 24.55
C ILE A 433 1.97 -22.03 24.05
N ALA A 434 1.60 -22.94 24.95
CA ALA A 434 1.13 -24.27 24.61
C ALA A 434 -0.10 -24.24 23.71
N SER A 435 -1.12 -23.46 24.09
CA SER A 435 -2.39 -23.39 23.36
C SER A 435 -2.23 -22.75 21.98
N MET A 436 -1.57 -21.59 21.89
CA MET A 436 -1.43 -20.87 20.62
C MET A 436 -0.53 -21.60 19.62
N HIS A 437 0.59 -22.19 20.08
CA HIS A 437 1.46 -22.96 19.20
C HIS A 437 0.88 -24.33 18.84
N ALA A 438 0.10 -24.97 19.72
CA ALA A 438 -0.67 -26.17 19.35
C ALA A 438 -1.64 -25.87 18.21
N ALA A 439 -2.40 -24.78 18.30
CA ALA A 439 -3.28 -24.35 17.20
C ALA A 439 -2.51 -24.10 15.89
N GLY A 440 -1.33 -23.48 15.97
CA GLY A 440 -0.44 -23.30 14.83
C GLY A 440 0.07 -24.61 14.21
N VAL A 441 0.48 -25.58 15.02
CA VAL A 441 0.91 -26.91 14.53
C VAL A 441 -0.25 -27.69 13.92
N ILE A 442 -1.43 -27.64 14.54
CA ILE A 442 -2.67 -28.23 13.99
C ILE A 442 -2.99 -27.62 12.61
N TRP A 443 -2.86 -26.29 12.48
CA TRP A 443 -3.02 -25.62 11.19
C TRP A 443 -2.01 -26.13 10.14
N VAL A 444 -0.73 -26.25 10.51
CA VAL A 444 0.31 -26.79 9.64
C VAL A 444 0.00 -28.24 9.23
N PHE A 445 -0.51 -29.06 10.15
CA PHE A 445 -0.89 -30.44 9.86
C PHE A 445 -1.95 -30.54 8.74
N PHE A 446 -3.03 -29.77 8.86
CA PHE A 446 -4.12 -29.81 7.88
C PHE A 446 -3.79 -29.08 6.58
N ARG A 447 -3.07 -27.96 6.64
CA ARG A 447 -2.89 -27.06 5.50
C ARG A 447 -1.53 -27.17 4.83
N GLN A 448 -0.54 -27.83 5.46
CA GLN A 448 0.84 -27.91 5.00
C GLN A 448 1.40 -26.51 4.64
N ASP A 449 1.18 -25.55 5.54
CA ASP A 449 1.50 -24.14 5.34
C ASP A 449 2.94 -23.85 5.75
N LEU A 450 3.82 -23.64 4.76
CA LEU A 450 5.24 -23.37 5.00
C LEU A 450 5.46 -22.06 5.74
N ILE A 451 4.64 -21.04 5.48
CA ILE A 451 4.80 -19.69 6.05
C ILE A 451 4.52 -19.74 7.56
N VAL A 452 3.44 -20.41 7.96
CA VAL A 452 3.10 -20.60 9.39
C VAL A 452 4.15 -21.47 10.09
N THR A 453 4.72 -22.46 9.39
CA THR A 453 5.78 -23.31 9.93
C THR A 453 7.04 -22.49 10.25
N ILE A 454 7.53 -21.72 9.28
CA ILE A 454 8.75 -20.91 9.44
C ILE A 454 8.51 -19.79 10.46
N GLY A 455 7.38 -19.08 10.35
CA GLY A 455 7.06 -17.98 11.26
C GLY A 455 6.87 -18.46 12.70
N GLY A 456 6.15 -19.58 12.89
CA GLY A 456 5.90 -20.17 14.20
C GLY A 456 7.19 -20.65 14.85
N LEU A 457 8.05 -21.34 14.09
CA LEU A 457 9.37 -21.73 14.53
C LEU A 457 10.23 -20.52 14.92
N TRP A 458 10.24 -19.46 14.11
CA TRP A 458 11.01 -18.25 14.40
C TRP A 458 10.58 -17.58 15.71
N ILE A 459 9.27 -17.48 15.95
CA ILE A 459 8.71 -16.91 17.18
C ILE A 459 9.10 -17.77 18.39
N VAL A 460 8.93 -19.10 18.31
CA VAL A 460 9.37 -20.02 19.37
C VAL A 460 10.85 -19.86 19.68
N LEU A 461 11.71 -19.83 18.65
CA LEU A 461 13.15 -19.64 18.83
C LEU A 461 13.48 -18.27 19.43
N SER A 462 12.76 -17.21 19.05
CA SER A 462 12.95 -15.87 19.62
C SER A 462 12.68 -15.83 21.12
N ILE A 463 11.64 -16.52 21.59
CA ILE A 463 11.33 -16.65 23.03
C ILE A 463 12.37 -17.53 23.72
N MET A 464 12.71 -18.66 23.11
CA MET A 464 13.60 -19.68 23.66
C MET A 464 15.03 -19.19 23.87
N LEU A 465 15.54 -18.37 22.95
CA LEU A 465 16.94 -17.90 22.97
C LEU A 465 17.19 -16.77 23.97
N ARG A 466 16.15 -16.11 24.49
CA ARG A 466 16.28 -15.16 25.62
C ARG A 466 16.30 -15.94 26.94
N ARG A 467 17.36 -15.79 27.73
CA ARG A 467 17.56 -16.47 29.03
C ARG A 467 17.54 -15.46 30.20
N PRO A 468 17.18 -15.87 31.42
CA PRO A 468 16.67 -17.20 31.83
C PRO A 468 15.17 -17.40 31.51
N LYS A 469 14.72 -18.67 31.49
CA LYS A 469 13.31 -19.07 31.32
C LYS A 469 12.95 -20.15 32.32
N ALA A 470 11.72 -20.12 32.83
CA ALA A 470 11.21 -21.14 33.72
C ALA A 470 11.20 -22.52 33.03
N ALA A 471 11.47 -23.58 33.78
CA ALA A 471 11.55 -24.94 33.25
C ALA A 471 10.34 -25.36 32.38
N PRO A 472 9.06 -25.17 32.80
CA PRO A 472 7.91 -25.55 31.97
C PRO A 472 7.82 -24.73 30.68
N VAL A 473 8.06 -23.41 30.75
CA VAL A 473 8.09 -22.52 29.59
C VAL A 473 9.19 -22.94 28.62
N PHE A 474 10.37 -23.27 29.12
CA PHE A 474 11.48 -23.69 28.29
C PHE A 474 11.21 -25.06 27.63
N ALA A 475 10.66 -26.01 28.37
CA ALA A 475 10.31 -27.34 27.84
C ALA A 475 9.29 -27.26 26.71
N VAL A 476 8.23 -26.46 26.86
CA VAL A 476 7.21 -26.31 25.81
C VAL A 476 7.77 -25.66 24.54
N LEU A 477 8.68 -24.70 24.68
CA LEU A 477 9.35 -24.09 23.53
C LEU A 477 10.23 -25.10 22.76
N ILE A 478 10.95 -25.99 23.45
CA ILE A 478 11.70 -27.07 22.79
C ILE A 478 10.76 -27.99 22.01
N ILE A 479 9.64 -28.39 22.63
CA ILE A 479 8.65 -29.26 22.00
C ILE A 479 8.16 -28.62 20.69
N PHE A 480 7.74 -27.35 20.71
CA PHE A 480 7.25 -26.70 19.50
C PHE A 480 8.34 -26.40 18.47
N ALA A 481 9.58 -26.13 18.89
CA ALA A 481 10.71 -25.98 17.98
C ALA A 481 10.95 -27.25 17.14
N VAL A 482 10.67 -28.43 17.70
CA VAL A 482 10.73 -29.72 16.99
C VAL A 482 9.43 -30.01 16.24
N LEU A 483 8.26 -29.76 16.84
CA LEU A 483 6.97 -30.12 16.26
C LEU A 483 6.64 -29.36 14.97
N TYR A 484 6.99 -28.08 14.84
CA TYR A 484 6.75 -27.33 13.60
C TYR A 484 7.40 -27.98 12.37
N PRO A 485 8.74 -28.17 12.31
CA PRO A 485 9.37 -28.80 11.15
C PRO A 485 8.98 -30.27 11.00
N LEU A 486 8.86 -31.02 12.11
CA LEU A 486 8.49 -32.44 12.06
C LEU A 486 7.08 -32.63 11.45
N THR A 487 6.10 -31.83 11.87
CA THR A 487 4.73 -31.88 11.34
C THR A 487 4.68 -31.51 9.87
N TYR A 488 5.44 -30.49 9.45
CA TYR A 488 5.50 -30.10 8.04
C TYR A 488 6.11 -31.20 7.15
N ILE A 489 7.23 -31.78 7.59
CA ILE A 489 7.93 -32.84 6.84
C ILE A 489 7.07 -34.11 6.79
N SER A 490 6.48 -34.53 7.92
CA SER A 490 5.67 -35.74 7.99
C SER A 490 4.40 -35.63 7.13
N THR A 491 3.72 -34.48 7.15
CA THR A 491 2.53 -34.25 6.32
C THR A 491 2.88 -34.16 4.84
N MET A 492 4.03 -33.57 4.50
CA MET A 492 4.55 -33.57 3.12
C MET A 492 4.87 -34.98 2.65
N ALA A 493 5.54 -35.79 3.47
CA ALA A 493 5.87 -37.19 3.16
C ALA A 493 4.60 -38.03 2.97
N TRP A 494 3.63 -37.90 3.88
CA TRP A 494 2.33 -38.58 3.81
C TRP A 494 1.58 -38.26 2.51
N LYS A 495 1.49 -36.98 2.12
CA LYS A 495 0.83 -36.58 0.86
C LYS A 495 1.58 -37.02 -0.39
N ARG A 496 2.90 -37.22 -0.33
CA ARG A 496 3.68 -37.79 -1.44
C ARG A 496 3.41 -39.29 -1.57
N LEU A 497 3.44 -40.02 -0.46
CA LEU A 497 3.15 -41.45 -0.44
C LEU A 497 1.73 -41.75 -0.95
N LYS A 498 0.72 -41.01 -0.45
CA LYS A 498 -0.67 -41.19 -0.85
C LYS A 498 -0.92 -40.88 -2.34
N ARG A 499 -0.15 -39.98 -2.95
CA ARG A 499 -0.22 -39.75 -4.41
C ARG A 499 0.36 -40.92 -5.18
N HIS A 500 1.49 -41.46 -4.74
CA HIS A 500 2.11 -42.64 -5.35
C HIS A 500 1.15 -43.84 -5.36
N GLU A 501 0.48 -44.11 -4.23
CA GLU A 501 -0.54 -45.19 -4.14
C GLU A 501 -1.74 -44.96 -5.09
N GLN A 502 -2.15 -43.70 -5.29
CA GLN A 502 -3.24 -43.35 -6.22
C GLN A 502 -2.83 -43.49 -7.69
N ASP A 503 -1.58 -43.19 -8.01
CA ASP A 503 -1.04 -43.30 -9.37
C ASP A 503 -0.79 -44.76 -9.76
N GLU A 504 -0.38 -45.62 -8.81
CA GLU A 504 -0.22 -47.07 -9.02
C GLU A 504 -1.55 -47.83 -9.14
N GLY A 505 -2.63 -47.34 -8.50
CA GLY A 505 -3.97 -47.95 -8.60
C GLY A 505 -4.72 -47.68 -9.91
N ARG A 506 -4.14 -46.89 -10.84
CA ARG A 506 -4.80 -46.44 -12.08
C ARG A 506 -4.22 -47.07 -13.36
N ILE A 507 -3.68 -48.28 -13.27
CA ILE A 507 -3.27 -49.06 -14.45
C ILE A 507 -4.54 -49.60 -15.14
N VAL A 508 -5.03 -48.85 -16.13
CA VAL A 508 -6.06 -49.31 -17.06
C VAL A 508 -5.42 -50.35 -17.97
N LEU A 509 -5.89 -51.60 -17.92
CA LEU A 509 -5.52 -52.63 -18.89
C LEU A 509 -5.93 -52.14 -20.30
N PRO A 510 -5.10 -52.34 -21.34
CA PRO A 510 -5.49 -52.05 -22.71
C PRO A 510 -6.82 -52.77 -23.02
N PRO A 511 -7.77 -52.14 -23.73
CA PRO A 511 -8.94 -52.86 -24.20
C PRO A 511 -8.47 -54.00 -25.10
N ASP A 512 -9.00 -55.21 -24.87
CA ASP A 512 -8.71 -56.38 -25.68
C ASP A 512 -9.08 -56.09 -27.15
N GLU A 513 -8.25 -56.54 -28.09
CA GLU A 513 -8.36 -56.25 -29.54
C GLU A 513 -9.70 -56.66 -30.19
N GLU A 514 -10.59 -57.34 -29.47
CA GLU A 514 -11.89 -57.80 -29.98
C GLU A 514 -12.94 -56.68 -30.11
N ASP A 515 -12.81 -55.58 -29.34
CA ASP A 515 -13.80 -54.48 -29.39
C ASP A 515 -13.60 -53.49 -30.57
N PHE A 516 -12.43 -53.53 -31.24
CA PHE A 516 -12.15 -52.66 -32.40
C PHE A 516 -12.77 -53.16 -33.71
N LEU A 517 -13.25 -54.41 -33.75
CA LEU A 517 -13.76 -55.02 -34.99
C LEU A 517 -15.28 -54.99 -35.14
N GLN A 518 -16.05 -54.57 -34.12
CA GLN A 518 -17.51 -54.44 -34.25
C GLN A 518 -18.00 -53.05 -34.67
N VAL A 519 -17.18 -52.00 -34.56
CA VAL A 519 -17.64 -50.61 -34.79
C VAL A 519 -17.44 -50.13 -36.23
N ASN A 520 -16.59 -50.76 -37.04
CA ASN A 520 -16.26 -50.29 -38.40
C ASN A 520 -16.97 -51.04 -39.53
N GLY A 521 -18.07 -51.74 -39.23
CA GLY A 521 -18.78 -52.60 -40.18
C GLY A 521 -20.21 -52.17 -40.48
N HIS A 522 -20.47 -50.91 -40.84
CA HIS A 522 -21.64 -50.57 -41.68
C HIS A 522 -21.48 -49.18 -42.35
N GLU A 523 -21.27 -49.20 -43.66
CA GLU A 523 -21.19 -48.05 -44.55
C GLU A 523 -22.55 -47.37 -44.80
N ASN A 524 -22.45 -46.06 -45.10
CA ASN A 524 -23.20 -45.26 -46.09
C ASN A 524 -24.73 -45.11 -46.01
N GLY A 525 -25.17 -43.85 -45.92
CA GLY A 525 -26.40 -43.39 -46.59
C GLY A 525 -27.03 -42.12 -46.03
N GLY A 526 -27.05 -41.05 -46.84
CA GLY A 526 -28.22 -40.16 -46.98
C GLY A 526 -28.35 -38.96 -46.03
N ALA A 527 -28.40 -37.77 -46.63
CA ALA A 527 -28.94 -36.54 -46.04
C ALA A 527 -30.43 -36.68 -45.70
N VAL A 528 -30.94 -35.98 -44.67
CA VAL A 528 -32.26 -35.31 -44.58
C VAL A 528 -32.35 -34.52 -43.24
N ASN A 529 -33.06 -33.38 -43.31
CA ASN A 529 -33.40 -32.44 -42.24
C ASN A 529 -34.32 -33.01 -41.13
N GLN A 530 -34.40 -32.25 -40.04
CA GLN A 530 -35.63 -31.83 -39.33
C GLN A 530 -35.80 -32.32 -37.87
N GLU A 531 -35.99 -31.29 -37.04
CA GLU A 531 -36.70 -31.11 -35.77
C GLU A 531 -37.28 -32.33 -35.02
N ASP A 532 -37.15 -32.22 -33.68
CA ASP A 532 -38.13 -32.50 -32.62
C ASP A 532 -37.74 -33.47 -31.50
N ALA A 533 -38.20 -33.05 -30.31
CA ALA A 533 -38.33 -33.73 -29.02
C ALA A 533 -37.02 -34.04 -28.27
N GLY A 534 -36.80 -33.62 -27.02
CA GLY A 534 -37.75 -33.32 -25.96
C GLY A 534 -37.75 -34.44 -24.93
N VAL A 535 -37.48 -34.05 -23.67
CA VAL A 535 -37.85 -34.74 -22.42
C VAL A 535 -36.87 -35.79 -21.87
N TRP A 536 -36.81 -35.80 -20.53
CA TRP A 536 -36.12 -36.66 -19.55
C TRP A 536 -34.72 -36.16 -19.15
N GLY A 537 -34.46 -35.58 -17.97
CA GLY A 537 -35.09 -35.73 -16.66
C GLY A 537 -34.17 -36.57 -15.77
N GLY A 538 -33.86 -36.09 -14.56
CA GLY A 538 -33.32 -36.94 -13.49
C GLY A 538 -32.01 -36.48 -12.86
N GLU A 539 -32.17 -35.74 -11.75
CA GLU A 539 -31.48 -35.91 -10.47
C GLU A 539 -30.24 -36.80 -10.31
N ASP A 540 -29.34 -36.23 -9.49
CA ASP A 540 -28.69 -36.84 -8.33
C ASP A 540 -27.28 -37.47 -8.45
N ARG A 541 -26.55 -37.18 -7.36
CA ARG A 541 -25.34 -37.83 -6.79
C ARG A 541 -24.01 -37.29 -7.32
N ARG A 542 -23.03 -36.90 -6.48
CA ARG A 542 -22.84 -36.97 -5.02
C ARG A 542 -21.70 -36.03 -4.65
#